data_AF-A0A833UNZ6-F1
#
_entry.id   AF-A0A833UNZ6-F1
#
_cell.length_a   1.000
_cell.length_b   1.000
_cell.length_c   1.000
_cell.angle_alpha   90.00
_cell.angle_beta   90.00
_cell.angle_gamma   90.00
#
_symmetry.space_group_name_H-M   'P 1'
#
loop_
_entity.id
_entity.type
_entity.pdbx_description
1 polymer ?
#
loop_
_entity_poly.entity_id
_entity_poly.type
_entity_poly.pdbx_seq_one_letter_code
_entity_poly.pdbx_strand_id
1 'polypeptide(L)'
;IGAGARWRRTTGQEVYSPFVLAFTHEKLEDWKASYLTKATAIDPHYSLPLNVALITLQVLDNGSVLLRLAHLYEVDEDTEYSRLAKVELKKMFPGKRVCLPSSKYIIAVFFSKTV
;
A
#
# COMPACT_ATOMS: atom_id res chain seq x y z
N ILE A 1 9.24 20.07 15.91
CA ILE A 1 9.24 18.66 15.46
C ILE A 1 8.97 17.79 16.67
N GLY A 2 7.82 17.13 16.72
CA GLY A 2 7.41 16.33 17.88
C GLY A 2 6.96 14.94 17.45
N ALA A 3 7.21 13.93 18.29
CA ALA A 3 6.87 12.52 18.02
C ALA A 3 5.37 12.28 17.72
N GLY A 4 4.51 13.25 18.04
CA GLY A 4 3.07 13.18 17.78
C GLY A 4 2.70 13.13 16.29
N ALA A 5 3.52 13.69 15.38
CA ALA A 5 3.26 13.60 13.94
C ALA A 5 3.28 12.15 13.46
N ARG A 6 4.34 11.41 13.82
CA ARG A 6 4.48 9.98 13.50
C ARG A 6 3.30 9.16 14.00
N TRP A 7 2.91 9.36 15.27
CA TRP A 7 1.76 8.66 15.85
C TRP A 7 0.45 8.94 15.07
N ARG A 8 0.16 10.21 14.76
CA ARG A 8 -1.05 10.59 14.00
C ARG A 8 -1.11 9.94 12.63
N ARG A 9 0.02 9.88 11.91
CA ARG A 9 0.07 9.29 10.56
C ARG A 9 -0.05 7.76 10.61
N THR A 10 0.72 7.09 11.48
CA THR A 10 0.70 5.62 11.58
C THR A 10 -0.65 5.12 12.11
N THR A 11 -1.07 5.62 13.28
CA THR A 11 -2.34 5.19 13.89
C THR A 11 -3.55 5.63 13.08
N GLY A 12 -3.49 6.81 12.44
CA GLY A 12 -4.55 7.25 11.53
C GLY A 12 -4.74 6.29 10.36
N GLN A 13 -3.65 5.76 9.80
CA GLN A 13 -3.72 4.80 8.69
C GLN A 13 -4.24 3.43 9.14
N GLU A 14 -3.83 2.95 10.32
CA GLU A 14 -4.32 1.69 10.90
C GLU A 14 -5.82 1.74 11.18
N VAL A 15 -6.32 2.88 11.67
CA VAL A 15 -7.75 3.11 11.90
C VAL A 15 -8.52 3.19 10.58
N TYR A 16 -7.95 3.80 9.53
CA TYR A 16 -8.58 3.89 8.21
C TYR A 16 -8.67 2.53 7.50
N SER A 17 -7.73 1.62 7.73
CA SER A 17 -7.66 0.31 7.07
C SER A 17 -7.46 -0.83 8.08
N PRO A 18 -8.52 -1.19 8.83
CA PRO A 18 -8.45 -2.27 9.80
C PRO A 18 -8.33 -3.65 9.13
N PHE A 19 -7.95 -4.65 9.92
CA PHE A 19 -7.95 -6.04 9.46
C PHE A 19 -9.37 -6.50 9.11
N VAL A 20 -9.48 -7.24 8.00
CA VAL A 20 -10.72 -7.89 7.58
C VAL A 20 -10.75 -9.29 8.17
N LEU A 21 -11.81 -9.58 8.91
CA LEU A 21 -12.06 -10.91 9.48
C LEU A 21 -13.11 -11.63 8.63
N ALA A 22 -12.83 -12.89 8.29
CA ALA A 22 -13.75 -13.78 7.60
C ALA A 22 -13.88 -15.09 8.39
N PHE A 23 -15.09 -15.62 8.48
CA PHE A 23 -15.41 -16.80 9.28
C PHE A 23 -16.03 -17.89 8.41
N THR A 24 -15.67 -19.13 8.68
CA THR A 24 -16.26 -20.33 8.09
C THR A 24 -16.28 -21.44 9.14
N HIS A 25 -17.05 -22.49 8.91
CA HIS A 25 -17.14 -23.64 9.79
C HIS A 25 -16.67 -24.89 9.06
N GLU A 26 -15.44 -25.30 9.35
CA GLU A 26 -14.75 -26.44 8.73
C GLU A 26 -13.88 -27.14 9.77
N LYS A 27 -13.55 -28.41 9.51
CA LYS A 27 -12.53 -29.10 10.33
C LYS A 27 -11.16 -28.53 10.03
N LEU A 28 -10.34 -28.33 11.07
CA LEU A 28 -9.03 -27.71 10.94
C LEU A 28 -8.09 -28.46 9.99
N GLU A 29 -8.10 -29.80 10.02
CA GLU A 29 -7.24 -30.63 9.19
C GLU A 29 -7.66 -30.55 7.71
N ASP A 30 -8.96 -30.64 7.42
CA ASP A 30 -9.49 -30.52 6.06
C ASP A 30 -9.21 -29.13 5.48
N TRP A 31 -9.30 -28.08 6.31
CA TRP A 31 -8.97 -26.71 5.92
C TRP A 31 -7.48 -26.54 5.60
N LYS A 32 -6.60 -27.02 6.49
CA LYS A 32 -5.14 -26.92 6.27
C LYS A 32 -4.67 -27.74 5.07
N ALA A 33 -5.33 -28.86 4.77
CA ALA A 33 -5.03 -29.68 3.60
C ALA A 33 -5.46 -29.01 2.28
N SER A 34 -6.52 -28.20 2.32
CA SER A 34 -7.14 -27.62 1.11
C SER A 34 -6.76 -26.17 0.84
N TYR A 35 -6.34 -25.40 1.86
CA TYR A 35 -6.14 -23.95 1.74
C TYR A 35 -4.80 -23.47 2.29
N LEU A 36 -4.25 -22.42 1.67
CA LEU A 36 -3.11 -21.69 2.18
C LEU A 36 -3.54 -20.84 3.38
N THR A 37 -2.93 -21.09 4.54
CA THR A 37 -3.26 -20.41 5.80
C THR A 37 -2.52 -19.07 5.99
N LYS A 38 -1.45 -18.84 5.23
CA LYS A 38 -0.70 -17.58 5.18
C LYS A 38 -0.24 -17.33 3.75
N ALA A 39 -0.55 -16.16 3.24
CA ALA A 39 -0.13 -15.74 1.90
C ALA A 39 0.20 -14.24 1.89
N THR A 40 1.02 -13.83 0.92
CA THR A 40 1.29 -12.44 0.58
C THR A 40 1.12 -12.26 -0.92
N ALA A 41 0.54 -11.14 -1.34
CA ALA A 41 0.42 -10.78 -2.75
C ALA A 41 1.64 -10.01 -3.28
N ILE A 42 2.44 -9.43 -2.38
CA ILE A 42 3.71 -8.76 -2.69
C ILE A 42 4.89 -9.68 -2.37
N ASP A 43 6.08 -9.32 -2.83
CA ASP A 43 7.32 -10.03 -2.50
C ASP A 43 7.46 -10.23 -0.97
N PRO A 44 7.70 -11.47 -0.47
CA PRO A 44 7.71 -11.76 0.96
C PRO A 44 8.75 -10.97 1.78
N HIS A 45 9.79 -10.45 1.14
CA HIS A 45 10.86 -9.67 1.78
C HIS A 45 10.73 -8.17 1.50
N TYR A 46 9.60 -7.75 0.91
CA TYR A 46 9.33 -6.36 0.59
C TYR A 46 8.16 -5.82 1.41
N SER A 47 8.36 -4.64 1.97
CA SER A 47 7.31 -3.83 2.59
C SER A 47 7.36 -2.44 1.97
N LEU A 48 6.20 -1.79 1.89
CA LEU A 48 6.15 -0.38 1.53
C LEU A 48 6.93 0.45 2.55
N PRO A 49 7.59 1.53 2.11
CA PRO A 49 8.17 2.50 3.04
C PRO A 49 7.12 3.01 4.02
N LEU A 50 7.50 3.21 5.29
CA LEU A 50 6.57 3.64 6.35
C LEU A 50 5.93 5.01 6.10
N ASN A 51 6.51 5.80 5.21
CA ASN A 51 5.99 7.10 4.79
C ASN A 51 5.14 7.03 3.50
N VAL A 52 4.79 5.84 3.02
CA VAL A 52 3.95 5.63 1.84
C VAL A 52 2.77 4.70 2.16
N ALA A 53 1.56 5.11 1.77
CA ALA A 53 0.36 4.28 1.86
C ALA A 53 -0.22 3.98 0.47
N LEU A 54 -0.75 2.75 0.31
CA LEU A 54 -1.58 2.37 -0.82
C LEU A 54 -3.01 2.84 -0.56
N ILE A 55 -3.46 3.86 -1.30
CA ILE A 55 -4.80 4.44 -1.12
C ILE A 55 -5.81 3.89 -2.13
N THR A 56 -5.35 3.36 -3.27
CA THR A 56 -6.24 2.73 -4.26
C THR A 56 -5.50 1.69 -5.07
N LEU A 57 -6.12 0.52 -5.17
CA LEU A 57 -5.78 -0.53 -6.11
C LEU A 57 -7.08 -1.04 -6.73
N GLN A 58 -7.35 -0.69 -7.98
CA GLN A 58 -8.63 -0.98 -8.63
C GLN A 58 -8.41 -1.46 -10.07
N VAL A 59 -9.09 -2.54 -10.45
CA VAL A 59 -9.17 -2.98 -11.85
C VAL A 59 -10.24 -2.15 -12.57
N LEU A 60 -9.89 -1.62 -13.74
CA LEU A 60 -10.77 -0.86 -14.61
C LEU A 60 -11.41 -1.79 -15.67
N ASP A 61 -12.48 -1.34 -16.31
CA ASP A 61 -13.27 -2.14 -17.26
C ASP A 61 -12.46 -2.66 -18.46
N ASN A 62 -11.42 -1.95 -18.84
CA ASN A 62 -10.50 -2.34 -19.91
C ASN A 62 -9.40 -3.33 -19.45
N GLY A 63 -9.50 -3.86 -18.22
CA GLY A 63 -8.51 -4.75 -17.61
C GLY A 63 -7.23 -4.07 -17.13
N SER A 64 -7.10 -2.75 -17.27
CA SER A 64 -5.99 -1.99 -16.67
C SER A 64 -6.19 -1.79 -15.17
N VAL A 65 -5.14 -1.37 -14.46
CA VAL A 65 -5.18 -1.20 -13.00
C VAL A 65 -4.86 0.25 -12.64
N LEU A 66 -5.75 0.88 -11.88
CA LEU A 66 -5.51 2.15 -11.23
C LEU A 66 -4.79 1.91 -9.89
N LEU A 67 -3.58 2.43 -9.81
CA LEU A 67 -2.75 2.41 -8.61
C LEU A 67 -2.54 3.85 -8.11
N ARG A 68 -2.91 4.13 -6.86
CA ARG A 68 -2.61 5.40 -6.19
C ARG A 68 -1.84 5.15 -4.89
N LEU A 69 -0.68 5.78 -4.79
CA LEU A 69 0.18 5.76 -3.61
C LEU A 69 0.26 7.19 -3.06
N ALA A 70 0.20 7.35 -1.74
CA ALA A 70 0.27 8.64 -1.08
C ALA A 70 1.49 8.71 -0.16
N HIS A 71 2.22 9.82 -0.20
CA HIS A 71 3.21 10.14 0.82
C HIS A 71 2.47 10.65 2.06
N LEU A 72 2.72 10.05 3.22
CA LEU A 72 1.94 10.31 4.44
C LEU A 72 2.35 11.59 5.17
N TYR A 73 3.58 12.06 4.99
CA TYR A 73 4.15 13.18 5.73
C TYR A 73 4.30 14.42 4.84
N GLU A 74 4.08 15.60 5.42
CA GLU A 74 4.41 16.88 4.80
C GLU A 74 5.92 17.18 4.93
N VAL A 75 6.38 18.22 4.24
CA VAL A 75 7.77 18.67 4.33
C VAL A 75 8.08 19.08 5.77
N ASP A 76 9.20 18.62 6.30
CA ASP A 76 9.69 18.92 7.65
C ASP A 76 8.76 18.49 8.83
N GLU A 77 7.75 17.64 8.57
CA GLU A 77 6.83 17.15 9.60
C GLU A 77 7.52 16.16 10.58
N ASP A 78 8.35 15.27 10.03
CA ASP A 78 9.18 14.26 10.69
C ASP A 78 10.58 14.19 10.05
N THR A 79 11.64 14.12 10.86
CA THR A 79 13.04 14.18 10.39
C THR A 79 13.47 12.97 9.55
N GLU A 80 12.78 11.85 9.68
CA GLU A 80 13.09 10.57 9.02
C GLU A 80 12.11 10.30 7.88
N TYR A 81 10.81 10.50 8.13
CA TYR A 81 9.73 10.11 7.21
C TYR A 81 9.25 11.21 6.25
N SER A 82 9.68 12.46 6.42
CA SER A 82 9.42 13.53 5.43
C SER A 82 10.40 13.53 4.26
N ARG A 83 11.14 12.44 4.07
CA ARG A 83 12.17 12.27 3.04
C ARG A 83 11.63 11.53 1.83
N LEU A 84 12.31 11.67 0.69
CA LEU A 84 11.97 10.96 -0.54
C LEU A 84 11.88 9.45 -0.31
N ALA A 85 10.71 8.88 -0.62
CA ALA A 85 10.48 7.44 -0.59
C ALA A 85 10.61 6.83 -2.00
N LYS A 86 11.05 5.57 -2.06
CA LYS A 86 11.09 4.78 -3.30
C LYS A 86 10.21 3.56 -3.16
N VAL A 87 9.35 3.33 -4.16
CA VAL A 87 8.46 2.17 -4.21
C VAL A 87 8.84 1.30 -5.40
N GLU A 88 9.04 0.00 -5.15
CA GLU A 88 9.47 -0.96 -6.15
C GLU A 88 8.27 -1.73 -6.71
N LEU A 89 7.69 -1.22 -7.81
CA LEU A 89 6.49 -1.83 -8.41
C LEU A 89 6.68 -3.30 -8.82
N LYS A 90 7.90 -3.71 -9.20
CA LYS A 90 8.21 -5.11 -9.52
C LYS A 90 8.07 -6.04 -8.31
N LYS A 91 8.39 -5.56 -7.11
CA LYS A 91 8.24 -6.29 -5.85
C LYS A 91 6.81 -6.24 -5.33
N MET A 92 6.07 -5.17 -5.60
CA MET A 92 4.64 -5.10 -5.29
C MET A 92 3.78 -6.04 -6.14
N PHE A 93 4.17 -6.29 -7.40
CA PHE A 93 3.41 -7.14 -8.32
C PHE A 93 4.28 -8.29 -8.85
N PRO A 94 4.69 -9.24 -7.99
CA PRO A 94 5.53 -10.35 -8.39
C PRO A 94 4.83 -11.18 -9.47
N GLY A 95 5.57 -11.57 -10.50
CA GLY A 95 5.03 -12.35 -11.62
C GLY A 95 4.15 -11.56 -12.60
N LYS A 96 4.00 -10.23 -12.42
CA LYS A 96 3.28 -9.36 -13.37
C LYS A 96 4.25 -8.44 -14.10
N ARG A 97 4.04 -8.24 -15.39
CA ARG A 97 4.73 -7.22 -16.18
C ARG A 97 3.96 -5.91 -16.07
N VAL A 98 4.55 -4.91 -15.44
CA VAL A 98 3.98 -3.56 -15.40
C VAL A 98 4.25 -2.88 -16.74
N CYS A 99 3.17 -2.62 -17.49
CA CYS A 99 3.20 -1.87 -18.73
C CYS A 99 2.54 -0.52 -18.49
N LEU A 100 3.26 0.57 -18.73
CA LEU A 100 2.67 1.91 -18.66
C LEU A 100 1.88 2.18 -19.95
N PRO A 101 0.68 2.77 -19.86
CA PRO A 101 -0.07 3.12 -21.06
C PRO A 101 0.70 4.15 -21.89
N SER A 102 0.70 3.97 -23.21
CA SER A 102 1.41 4.85 -24.16
C SER A 102 0.81 6.25 -24.30
N SER A 103 -0.38 6.50 -23.72
CA SER A 103 -1.09 7.77 -23.82
C SER A 103 -1.55 8.25 -22.44
N LYS A 104 -0.93 9.37 -22.05
CA LYS A 104 -1.33 10.44 -21.11
C LYS A 104 -1.85 10.07 -19.71
N TYR A 105 -1.24 10.79 -18.76
CA TYR A 105 -1.57 10.94 -17.34
C TYR A 105 -1.06 9.84 -16.42
N ILE A 106 0.25 9.89 -16.15
CA ILE A 106 0.71 9.64 -14.78
C ILE A 106 0.17 10.83 -13.97
N ILE A 107 -1.01 10.71 -13.38
CA ILE A 107 -1.46 11.69 -12.39
C ILE A 107 -0.65 11.42 -11.11
N ALA A 108 0.57 11.92 -11.06
CA ALA A 108 1.27 12.12 -9.80
C ALA A 108 0.63 13.34 -9.14
N VAL A 109 -0.47 13.13 -8.39
CA VAL A 109 -1.00 14.19 -7.53
C VAL A 109 -0.04 14.33 -6.34
N PHE A 110 0.98 15.19 -6.50
CA PHE A 110 1.73 15.70 -5.37
C PHE A 110 0.87 16.74 -4.65
N PHE A 111 0.15 16.33 -3.60
CA PHE A 111 -0.32 17.29 -2.61
C PHE A 111 0.86 17.65 -1.71
N SER A 112 1.67 18.62 -2.15
CA SER A 112 2.42 19.46 -1.21
C SER A 112 1.46 20.60 -0.84
N LYS A 113 0.71 20.45 0.25
CA LYS A 113 0.07 21.62 0.85
C LYS A 113 1.19 22.41 1.53
N THR A 114 1.67 23.44 0.85
CA THR A 114 2.39 24.53 1.49
C THR A 114 1.34 25.53 1.98
N VAL A 115 1.14 25.61 3.30
CA VAL A 115 0.53 26.78 3.95
C VAL A 115 1.48 27.20 5.06
#